data_AF-A0A183TZ62-F1
#
_entry.id   AF-A0A183TZ62-F1
#
_cell.length_a   1.000
_cell.length_b   1.000
_cell.length_c   1.000
_cell.angle_alpha   90.00
_cell.angle_beta   90.00
_cell.angle_gamma   90.00
#
_symmetry.space_group_name_H-M   'P 1'
#
loop_
_entity.id
_entity.type
_entity.pdbx_description
1 polymer ?
#
loop_
_entity_poly.entity_id
_entity_poly.type
_entity_poly.pdbx_seq_one_letter_code
_entity_poly.pdbx_strand_id
1 'polypeptide(L)'
;MAALDVKQKMQHNPWNQQNQASAITIVLAHPLSSERNVQVYEVDDEKFGCRVEDGKKLFFDEIFIRELTEKEQEENAKYEELLKEHVEGFDKAAEVAPTDENGLLDLSNADFPSVPEEPSFCTALVKVELDGCFALDGKLYKDSELQRELTKEEKEKVKEYEELVQRSFDDYYEKLLAGESDPYVRPAPPKLCN
;
A
#
# COMPACT_ATOMS: atom_id res chain seq x y z
N MET A 1 34.02 34.92 10.20
CA MET A 1 33.41 33.64 9.78
C MET A 1 32.81 33.02 11.01
N ALA A 2 31.49 32.86 10.97
CA ALA A 2 30.64 32.51 12.09
C ALA A 2 30.50 30.99 12.24
N ALA A 3 30.37 30.52 13.49
CA ALA A 3 29.63 29.32 13.82
C ALA A 3 29.07 29.51 15.23
N LEU A 4 27.77 29.81 15.29
CA LEU A 4 26.98 29.92 16.50
C LEU A 4 26.64 28.50 16.98
N ASP A 5 27.04 28.20 18.22
CA ASP A 5 26.61 27.06 19.00
C ASP A 5 25.27 27.42 19.66
N VAL A 6 24.19 26.75 19.27
CA VAL A 6 22.90 26.81 19.97
C VAL A 6 22.40 25.38 20.16
N LYS A 7 22.83 24.76 21.26
CA LYS A 7 22.14 23.64 21.89
C LYS A 7 20.80 24.14 22.43
N GLN A 8 19.71 23.84 21.73
CA GLN A 8 18.38 23.91 22.31
C GLN A 8 17.94 22.51 22.75
N LYS A 9 17.96 22.31 24.08
CA LYS A 9 17.26 21.22 24.77
C LYS A 9 15.80 21.21 24.32
N MET A 10 15.35 20.10 23.72
CA MET A 10 13.94 19.73 23.74
C MET A 10 13.75 18.61 24.74
N GLN A 11 12.77 18.84 25.62
CA GLN A 11 12.40 18.03 26.76
C GLN A 11 11.93 16.64 26.30
N HIS A 12 12.41 15.60 26.97
CA HIS A 12 11.85 14.26 26.88
C HIS A 12 10.41 14.28 27.38
N ASN A 13 9.46 13.97 26.49
CA ASN A 13 8.11 13.61 26.84
C ASN A 13 8.01 12.06 26.78
N PRO A 14 7.84 11.34 27.90
CA PRO A 14 8.07 9.89 27.97
C PRO A 14 6.83 9.06 27.61
N TRP A 15 6.09 9.45 26.58
CA TRP A 15 4.93 8.71 26.07
C TRP A 15 5.01 8.59 24.55
N ASN A 16 6.05 7.94 24.02
CA ASN A 16 6.01 7.44 22.65
C ASN A 16 7.07 6.34 22.41
N GLN A 17 7.05 5.30 23.25
CA GLN A 17 8.01 4.20 23.13
C GLN A 17 7.31 2.85 23.24
N GLN A 18 6.28 2.65 22.41
CA GLN A 18 5.73 1.32 22.14
C GLN A 18 5.02 1.35 20.79
N ASN A 19 5.81 1.34 19.72
CA ASN A 19 5.45 0.83 18.41
C ASN A 19 6.78 0.69 17.66
N GLN A 20 7.53 -0.36 18.00
CA GLN A 20 8.59 -0.83 17.12
C GLN A 20 7.89 -1.51 15.95
N ALA A 21 7.67 -0.76 14.88
CA ALA A 21 7.45 -1.35 13.57
C ALA A 21 8.77 -2.02 13.17
N SER A 22 8.75 -3.35 13.02
CA SER A 22 9.87 -4.09 12.43
C SER A 22 10.03 -3.60 11.00
N ALA A 23 11.18 -2.99 10.70
CA ALA A 23 11.56 -2.61 9.36
C ALA A 23 11.85 -3.88 8.54
N ILE A 24 10.88 -4.32 7.72
CA ILE A 24 11.09 -5.41 6.77
C ILE A 24 11.92 -4.86 5.60
N THR A 25 13.20 -5.25 5.55
CA THR A 25 14.10 -4.91 4.45
C THR A 25 14.02 -6.00 3.38
N ILE A 26 13.24 -5.80 2.31
CA ILE A 26 13.21 -6.73 1.16
C ILE A 26 14.28 -6.30 0.16
N VAL A 27 15.38 -7.06 0.07
CA VAL A 27 16.44 -6.87 -0.92
C VAL A 27 16.07 -7.61 -2.22
N LEU A 28 15.48 -6.91 -3.18
CA LEU A 28 15.33 -7.42 -4.55
C LEU A 28 16.58 -7.08 -5.37
N ALA A 29 17.57 -7.99 -5.40
CA ALA A 29 18.74 -7.80 -6.26
C ALA A 29 18.43 -8.23 -7.70
N HIS A 30 18.42 -7.26 -8.63
CA HIS A 30 18.48 -7.54 -10.07
C HIS A 30 19.96 -7.59 -10.52
N PRO A 31 20.42 -8.67 -11.19
CA PRO A 31 21.82 -8.88 -11.50
C PRO A 31 22.19 -8.23 -12.82
N LEU A 32 22.62 -6.96 -12.83
CA LEU A 32 23.38 -6.39 -13.95
C LEU A 32 24.34 -5.29 -13.46
N SER A 33 25.61 -5.46 -13.83
CA SER A 33 26.68 -4.45 -13.84
C SER A 33 27.22 -3.97 -12.48
N SER A 34 28.54 -4.11 -12.38
CA SER A 34 29.46 -3.62 -11.37
C SER A 34 29.23 -2.17 -10.96
N GLU A 35 29.45 -1.89 -9.68
CA GLU A 35 29.40 -0.58 -9.02
C GLU A 35 27.99 0.01 -8.90
N ARG A 36 27.15 -0.60 -8.06
CA ARG A 36 25.98 0.09 -7.50
C ARG A 36 26.22 0.36 -6.03
N ASN A 37 26.39 1.65 -5.71
CA ASN A 37 25.98 2.19 -4.43
C ASN A 37 24.62 1.57 -4.12
N VAL A 38 24.58 0.73 -3.08
CA VAL A 38 23.32 0.25 -2.52
C VAL A 38 22.65 1.52 -1.99
N GLN A 39 21.85 2.18 -2.81
CA GLN A 39 20.84 3.09 -2.31
C GLN A 39 19.85 2.16 -1.63
N VAL A 40 20.08 1.96 -0.34
CA VAL A 40 19.03 1.57 0.59
C VAL A 40 17.99 2.65 0.40
N TYR A 41 16.97 2.37 -0.40
CA TYR A 41 15.74 3.13 -0.32
C TYR A 41 15.20 2.78 1.05
N GLU A 42 15.42 3.67 2.01
CA GLU A 42 14.48 3.80 3.11
C GLU A 42 13.14 4.00 2.41
N VAL A 43 12.33 2.94 2.34
CA VAL A 43 10.92 3.11 2.00
C VAL A 43 10.38 3.84 3.20
N ASP A 44 10.43 5.18 3.14
CA ASP A 44 9.65 6.06 4.02
C ASP A 44 8.28 5.41 4.12
N ASP A 45 7.82 5.05 5.32
CA ASP A 45 6.56 4.34 5.58
C ASP A 45 5.44 4.94 4.73
N GLU A 46 5.25 4.36 3.55
CA GLU A 46 4.68 5.11 2.46
C GLU A 46 3.20 5.20 2.78
N LYS A 47 2.69 6.42 2.99
CA LYS A 47 1.29 6.73 3.36
C LYS A 47 0.34 6.42 2.20
N PHE A 48 0.45 5.26 1.60
CA PHE A 48 -0.30 4.80 0.45
C PHE A 48 -1.20 3.65 0.86
N GLY A 49 -2.40 3.62 0.29
CA GLY A 49 -3.42 2.61 0.59
C GLY A 49 -4.12 2.81 1.94
N CYS A 50 -4.77 1.74 2.39
CA CYS A 50 -5.61 1.75 3.59
C CYS A 50 -4.78 1.70 4.87
N ARG A 51 -5.02 2.62 5.82
CA ARG A 51 -4.43 2.54 7.16
C ARG A 51 -5.38 3.03 8.25
N VAL A 52 -5.07 2.61 9.47
CA VAL A 52 -5.79 3.04 10.67
C VAL A 52 -4.84 3.82 11.58
N GLU A 53 -5.18 5.06 11.90
CA GLU A 53 -4.45 5.86 12.88
C GLU A 53 -5.20 5.91 14.22
N ASP A 54 -4.43 5.93 15.33
CA ASP A 54 -4.94 5.94 16.70
C ASP A 54 -5.93 4.78 16.99
N GLY A 55 -5.85 3.68 16.24
CA GLY A 55 -6.78 2.54 16.33
C GLY A 55 -8.22 2.85 15.92
N LYS A 56 -8.51 4.02 15.33
CA LYS A 56 -9.89 4.44 15.05
C LYS A 56 -10.09 5.20 13.74
N LYS A 57 -9.11 5.97 13.26
CA LYS A 57 -9.30 6.84 12.09
C LYS A 57 -8.86 6.11 10.84
N LEU A 58 -9.78 5.88 9.92
CA LEU A 58 -9.51 5.24 8.64
C LEU A 58 -9.02 6.27 7.63
N PHE A 59 -7.85 6.00 7.07
CA PHE A 59 -7.25 6.77 5.98
C PHE A 59 -7.08 5.89 4.75
N PHE A 60 -7.16 6.51 3.58
CA PHE A 60 -6.72 5.93 2.32
C PHE A 60 -5.81 6.93 1.64
N ASP A 61 -4.58 6.54 1.34
CA ASP A 61 -3.51 7.50 1.07
C ASP A 61 -3.53 8.60 2.16
N GLU A 62 -3.31 9.88 1.86
CA GLU A 62 -3.36 10.95 2.86
C GLU A 62 -4.78 11.42 3.26
N ILE A 63 -5.84 10.74 2.80
CA ILE A 63 -7.23 11.20 2.93
C ILE A 63 -7.91 10.54 4.12
N PHE A 64 -8.41 11.35 5.05
CA PHE A 64 -9.29 10.87 6.11
C PHE A 64 -10.65 10.47 5.52
N ILE A 65 -11.03 9.21 5.67
CA ILE A 65 -12.28 8.66 5.12
C ILE A 65 -13.41 8.78 6.14
N ARG A 66 -13.18 8.24 7.34
CA ARG A 66 -14.12 8.21 8.48
C ARG A 66 -13.46 7.59 9.71
N GLU A 67 -14.18 7.57 10.83
CA GLU A 67 -13.84 6.70 11.95
C GLU A 67 -14.35 5.27 11.71
N LEU A 68 -13.62 4.30 12.26
CA LEU A 68 -14.01 2.90 12.35
C LEU A 68 -15.10 2.72 13.40
N THR A 69 -16.04 1.84 13.09
CA THR A 69 -17.00 1.29 14.05
C THR A 69 -16.31 0.38 15.06
N GLU A 70 -16.94 0.08 16.20
CA GLU A 70 -16.37 -0.82 17.21
C GLU A 70 -15.99 -2.20 16.64
N LYS A 71 -16.83 -2.74 15.74
CA LYS A 71 -16.55 -4.01 15.06
C LYS A 71 -15.33 -3.94 14.16
N GLU A 72 -15.15 -2.84 13.43
CA GLU A 72 -13.98 -2.65 12.57
C GLU A 72 -12.72 -2.41 13.39
N GLN A 73 -12.81 -1.80 14.58
CA GLN A 73 -11.69 -1.68 15.50
C GLN A 73 -11.26 -3.05 16.05
N GLU A 74 -12.21 -3.92 16.39
CA GLU A 74 -11.93 -5.31 16.78
C GLU A 74 -11.30 -6.11 15.62
N GLU A 75 -11.83 -5.96 14.41
CA GLU A 75 -11.26 -6.55 13.20
C GLU A 75 -9.82 -6.06 12.95
N ASN A 76 -9.57 -4.76 13.07
CA ASN A 76 -8.25 -4.17 12.91
C ASN A 76 -7.26 -4.69 13.96
N ALA A 77 -7.67 -4.77 15.23
CA ALA A 77 -6.80 -5.29 16.29
C ALA A 77 -6.38 -6.74 16.02
N LYS A 78 -7.31 -7.57 15.54
CA LYS A 78 -7.00 -8.95 15.14
C LYS A 78 -6.04 -8.99 13.94
N TYR A 79 -6.25 -8.12 12.95
CA TYR A 79 -5.39 -8.02 11.78
C TYR A 79 -3.97 -7.58 12.16
N GLU A 80 -3.80 -6.61 13.06
CA GLU A 80 -2.50 -6.17 13.57
C GLU A 80 -1.74 -7.29 14.28
N GLU A 81 -2.44 -8.12 15.08
CA GLU A 81 -1.84 -9.31 15.70
C GLU A 81 -1.36 -10.32 14.65
N LEU A 82 -2.20 -10.62 13.65
CA LEU A 82 -1.86 -11.55 12.56
C LEU A 82 -0.70 -11.03 11.70
N LEU A 83 -0.65 -9.72 11.42
CA LEU A 83 0.46 -9.10 10.71
C LEU A 83 1.75 -9.25 11.50
N LYS A 84 1.73 -9.00 12.81
CA LYS A 84 2.91 -9.18 13.65
C LYS A 84 3.41 -10.63 13.59
N GLU A 85 2.52 -11.61 13.72
CA GLU A 85 2.87 -13.02 13.61
C GLU A 85 3.46 -13.37 12.23
N HIS A 86 2.88 -12.80 11.16
CA HIS A 86 3.38 -12.96 9.80
C HIS A 86 4.80 -12.41 9.64
N VAL A 87 5.06 -11.18 10.11
CA VAL A 87 6.40 -10.56 10.04
C VAL A 87 7.41 -11.38 10.83
N GLU A 88 7.10 -11.74 12.08
CA GLU A 88 7.99 -12.55 12.91
C GLU A 88 8.25 -13.94 12.30
N GLY A 89 7.25 -14.54 11.66
CA GLY A 89 7.40 -15.82 10.96
C GLY A 89 8.23 -15.69 9.70
N PHE A 90 8.04 -14.61 8.94
CA PHE A 90 8.81 -14.32 7.73
C PHE A 90 10.28 -14.10 8.06
N ASP A 91 10.59 -13.28 9.08
CA ASP A 91 11.96 -13.02 9.52
C ASP A 91 12.66 -14.32 9.93
N LYS A 92 12.01 -15.17 10.72
CA LYS A 92 12.55 -16.49 11.12
C LYS A 92 12.80 -17.40 9.94
N ALA A 93 11.90 -17.41 8.95
CA ALA A 93 12.05 -18.21 7.74
C ALA A 93 13.21 -17.70 6.87
N ALA A 94 13.35 -16.38 6.75
CA ALA A 94 14.44 -15.74 6.00
C ALA A 94 15.82 -15.98 6.64
N GLU A 95 15.92 -16.02 7.97
CA GLU A 95 17.18 -16.31 8.68
C GLU A 95 17.74 -17.70 8.39
N VAL A 96 16.88 -18.68 8.12
CA VAL A 96 17.27 -20.07 7.85
C VAL A 96 17.24 -20.43 6.37
N ALA A 97 16.78 -19.51 5.51
CA ALA A 97 16.70 -19.73 4.07
C ALA A 97 18.12 -19.90 3.50
N PRO A 98 18.38 -20.94 2.69
CA PRO A 98 19.65 -21.09 2.02
C PRO A 98 19.86 -19.95 1.03
N THR A 99 21.12 -19.66 0.69
CA THR A 99 21.43 -18.76 -0.42
C THR A 99 21.80 -19.56 -1.67
N ASP A 100 21.43 -19.06 -2.84
CA ASP A 100 21.86 -19.61 -4.12
C ASP A 100 23.36 -19.36 -4.38
N GLU A 101 23.85 -19.81 -5.54
CA GLU A 101 25.24 -19.62 -5.98
C GLU A 101 25.67 -18.15 -6.14
N ASN A 102 24.71 -17.22 -6.22
CA ASN A 102 24.93 -15.78 -6.32
C ASN A 102 24.81 -15.07 -4.96
N GLY A 103 24.54 -15.80 -3.87
CA GLY A 103 24.33 -15.23 -2.53
C GLY A 103 22.95 -14.62 -2.33
N LEU A 104 21.98 -14.92 -3.20
CA LEU A 104 20.58 -14.51 -3.05
C LEU A 104 19.81 -15.51 -2.20
N LEU A 105 18.89 -15.04 -1.36
CA LEU A 105 18.03 -15.94 -0.59
C LEU A 105 17.21 -16.82 -1.53
N ASP A 106 17.37 -18.13 -1.39
CA ASP A 106 16.54 -19.14 -2.05
C ASP A 106 15.27 -19.36 -1.20
N LEU A 107 14.23 -18.64 -1.60
CA LEU A 107 12.92 -18.66 -0.95
C LEU A 107 12.04 -19.84 -1.42
N SER A 108 12.52 -20.67 -2.36
CA SER A 108 11.67 -21.67 -3.03
C SER A 108 11.29 -22.86 -2.15
N ASN A 109 12.04 -23.12 -1.06
CA ASN A 109 11.84 -24.23 -0.15
C ASN A 109 11.59 -23.82 1.31
N ALA A 110 11.49 -22.53 1.59
CA ALA A 110 11.22 -22.03 2.94
C ALA A 110 9.70 -21.97 3.19
N ASP A 111 9.30 -22.38 4.40
CA ASP A 111 7.91 -22.37 4.84
C ASP A 111 7.56 -20.98 5.37
N PHE A 112 7.17 -20.09 4.46
CA PHE A 112 6.76 -18.73 4.81
C PHE A 112 5.32 -18.72 5.32
N PRO A 113 5.02 -17.94 6.39
CA PRO A 113 3.64 -17.77 6.82
C PRO A 113 2.81 -17.12 5.70
N SER A 114 1.54 -17.51 5.59
CA SER A 114 0.60 -16.84 4.69
C SER A 114 0.45 -15.37 5.07
N VAL A 115 0.33 -14.50 4.06
CA VAL A 115 -0.03 -13.09 4.28
C VAL A 115 -1.46 -13.05 4.85
N PRO A 116 -1.71 -12.34 5.97
CA PRO A 116 -3.05 -12.18 6.50
C PRO A 116 -3.98 -11.48 5.52
N GLU A 117 -5.26 -11.87 5.51
CA GLU A 117 -6.29 -11.16 4.74
C GLU A 117 -6.47 -9.75 5.31
N GLU A 118 -6.54 -8.75 4.42
CA GLU A 118 -6.80 -7.37 4.81
C GLU A 118 -8.19 -7.21 5.45
N PRO A 119 -8.36 -6.23 6.36
CA PRO A 119 -9.66 -5.93 6.92
C PRO A 119 -10.69 -5.59 5.83
N SER A 120 -11.94 -6.00 6.05
CA SER A 120 -13.06 -5.78 5.15
C SER A 120 -13.31 -4.31 4.81
N PHE A 121 -13.03 -3.40 5.75
CA PHE A 121 -13.13 -1.97 5.52
C PHE A 121 -12.02 -1.42 4.62
N CYS A 122 -10.87 -2.09 4.50
CA CYS A 122 -9.82 -1.74 3.55
C CYS A 122 -10.12 -2.28 2.16
N THR A 123 -10.55 -3.54 2.05
CA THR A 123 -10.90 -4.15 0.75
C THR A 123 -12.11 -3.48 0.09
N ALA A 124 -12.96 -2.81 0.87
CA ALA A 124 -14.06 -1.99 0.36
C ALA A 124 -13.62 -0.62 -0.20
N LEU A 125 -12.39 -0.16 0.07
CA LEU A 125 -11.88 1.12 -0.38
C LEU A 125 -11.15 0.97 -1.71
N VAL A 126 -11.91 1.09 -2.80
CA VAL A 126 -11.34 1.15 -4.14
C VAL A 126 -11.19 2.61 -4.58
N LYS A 127 -9.96 2.99 -4.90
CA LYS A 127 -9.64 4.25 -5.57
C LYS A 127 -9.72 4.05 -7.08
N VAL A 128 -10.69 4.69 -7.72
CA VAL A 128 -10.88 4.65 -9.16
C VAL A 128 -10.40 5.97 -9.77
N GLU A 129 -9.24 5.93 -10.40
CA GLU A 129 -8.66 7.08 -11.11
C GLU A 129 -9.51 7.46 -12.32
N LEU A 130 -9.88 8.74 -12.40
CA LEU A 130 -10.63 9.34 -13.50
C LEU A 130 -9.77 10.44 -14.15
N ASP A 131 -10.26 11.03 -15.25
CA ASP A 131 -9.53 12.08 -15.96
C ASP A 131 -9.53 13.39 -15.14
N GLY A 132 -8.50 13.59 -14.31
CA GLY A 132 -8.27 14.78 -13.51
C GLY A 132 -8.90 14.77 -12.12
N CYS A 133 -9.41 13.62 -11.66
CA CYS A 133 -9.97 13.42 -10.32
C CYS A 133 -10.01 11.91 -10.01
N PHE A 134 -10.47 11.50 -8.82
CA PHE A 134 -10.69 10.09 -8.52
C PHE A 134 -11.95 9.88 -7.67
N ALA A 135 -12.55 8.70 -7.81
CA ALA A 135 -13.64 8.25 -6.96
C ALA A 135 -13.08 7.33 -5.86
N LEU A 136 -13.56 7.52 -4.63
CA LEU A 136 -13.18 6.71 -3.47
C LEU A 136 -14.33 6.74 -2.47
N ASP A 137 -14.72 5.58 -1.94
CA ASP A 137 -15.81 5.46 -0.95
C ASP A 137 -17.11 6.18 -1.37
N GLY A 138 -17.46 6.08 -2.66
CA GLY A 138 -18.64 6.73 -3.22
C GLY A 138 -18.59 8.27 -3.22
N LYS A 139 -17.41 8.86 -3.06
CA LYS A 139 -17.15 10.31 -3.10
C LYS A 139 -16.17 10.63 -4.23
N LEU A 140 -16.25 11.85 -4.74
CA LEU A 140 -15.36 12.36 -5.78
C LEU A 140 -14.34 13.31 -5.14
N TYR A 141 -13.07 13.10 -5.46
CA TYR A 141 -11.96 13.89 -4.95
C TYR A 141 -11.13 14.46 -6.09
N LYS A 142 -10.60 15.66 -5.90
CA LYS A 142 -9.67 16.31 -6.81
C LYS A 142 -8.56 16.93 -5.98
N ASP A 143 -7.31 16.69 -6.35
CA ASP A 143 -6.13 17.16 -5.60
C ASP A 143 -6.19 16.75 -4.10
N SER A 144 -6.69 15.54 -3.82
CA SER A 144 -6.94 14.99 -2.47
C SER A 144 -8.00 15.72 -1.64
N GLU A 145 -8.74 16.66 -2.22
CA GLU A 145 -9.85 17.37 -1.57
C GLU A 145 -11.20 16.81 -2.00
N LEU A 146 -12.08 16.56 -1.02
CA LEU A 146 -13.45 16.13 -1.25
C LEU A 146 -14.23 17.20 -2.02
N GLN A 147 -14.71 16.84 -3.20
CA GLN A 147 -15.54 17.73 -4.02
C GLN A 147 -17.03 17.56 -3.69
N ARG A 148 -17.49 16.30 -3.69
CA ARG A 148 -18.90 15.94 -3.43
C ARG A 148 -19.07 14.43 -3.28
N GLU A 149 -20.24 14.02 -2.80
CA GLU A 149 -20.69 12.63 -2.94
C GLU A 149 -21.12 12.34 -4.39
N LEU A 150 -20.89 11.10 -4.81
CA LEU A 150 -21.42 10.59 -6.07
C LEU A 150 -22.92 10.28 -5.93
N THR A 151 -23.69 10.61 -6.94
CA THR A 151 -25.06 10.14 -7.07
C THR A 151 -25.09 8.63 -7.33
N LYS A 152 -26.25 7.99 -7.15
CA LYS A 152 -26.40 6.54 -7.41
C LYS A 152 -25.99 6.16 -8.83
N GLU A 153 -26.41 6.95 -9.82
CA GLU A 153 -26.06 6.74 -11.23
C GLU A 153 -24.56 6.88 -11.50
N GLU A 154 -23.90 7.82 -10.83
CA GLU A 154 -22.45 7.99 -10.97
C GLU A 154 -21.66 6.88 -10.29
N LYS A 155 -22.12 6.39 -9.13
CA LYS A 155 -21.52 5.21 -8.48
C LYS A 155 -21.59 3.98 -9.38
N GLU A 156 -22.70 3.79 -10.08
CA GLU A 156 -22.88 2.71 -11.05
C GLU A 156 -21.92 2.87 -12.24
N LYS A 157 -21.79 4.08 -12.80
CA LYS A 157 -20.79 4.36 -13.86
C LYS A 157 -19.35 4.12 -13.43
N VAL A 158 -18.99 4.50 -12.20
CA VAL A 158 -17.65 4.27 -11.64
C VAL A 158 -17.40 2.77 -11.50
N LYS A 159 -18.38 2.01 -11.00
CA LYS A 159 -18.27 0.55 -10.87
C LYS A 159 -18.14 -0.13 -12.24
N GLU A 160 -18.98 0.23 -13.21
CA GLU A 160 -18.89 -0.31 -14.58
C GLU A 160 -17.52 -0.01 -15.20
N TYR A 161 -16.99 1.19 -14.95
CA TYR A 161 -15.66 1.58 -15.42
C TYR A 161 -14.55 0.76 -14.76
N GLU A 162 -14.60 0.57 -13.45
CA GLU A 162 -13.66 -0.28 -12.71
C GLU A 162 -13.63 -1.71 -13.26
N GLU A 163 -14.80 -2.33 -13.45
CA GLU A 163 -14.92 -3.67 -14.03
C GLU A 163 -14.36 -3.74 -15.47
N LEU A 164 -14.54 -2.66 -16.26
CA LEU A 164 -14.00 -2.56 -17.61
C LEU A 164 -12.47 -2.44 -17.60
N VAL A 165 -11.91 -1.65 -16.69
CA VAL A 165 -10.45 -1.50 -16.52
C VAL A 165 -9.83 -2.84 -16.12
N GLN A 166 -10.43 -3.53 -15.14
CA GLN A 166 -9.97 -4.84 -14.68
C GLN A 166 -9.96 -5.84 -15.84
N ARG A 167 -11.08 -5.99 -16.54
CA ARG A 167 -11.18 -6.91 -17.69
C ARG A 167 -10.19 -6.57 -18.80
N SER A 168 -9.99 -5.28 -19.08
CA SER A 168 -9.03 -4.84 -20.08
C SER A 168 -7.59 -5.15 -19.68
N PHE A 169 -7.29 -5.12 -18.38
CA PHE A 169 -5.97 -5.47 -17.87
C PHE A 169 -5.74 -6.98 -17.90
N ASP A 170 -6.75 -7.77 -17.54
CA ASP A 170 -6.71 -9.24 -17.61
C ASP A 170 -6.45 -9.70 -19.06
N ASP A 171 -7.19 -9.16 -20.04
CA ASP A 171 -7.00 -9.46 -21.47
C ASP A 171 -5.58 -9.07 -21.96
N TYR A 172 -5.08 -7.90 -21.53
CA TYR A 172 -3.71 -7.49 -21.84
C TYR A 172 -2.68 -8.47 -21.27
N TYR A 173 -2.87 -8.92 -20.03
CA TYR A 173 -1.95 -9.84 -19.39
C TYR A 173 -1.97 -11.23 -20.04
N GLU A 174 -3.16 -11.75 -20.41
CA GLU A 174 -3.29 -13.00 -21.16
C GLU A 174 -2.56 -12.93 -22.51
N LYS A 175 -2.68 -11.81 -23.23
CA LYS A 175 -1.96 -11.56 -24.49
C LYS A 175 -0.45 -11.51 -24.28
N LEU A 176 0.01 -10.84 -23.23
CA LEU A 176 1.43 -10.79 -22.87
C LEU A 176 1.99 -12.20 -22.61
N LEU A 177 1.25 -13.04 -21.88
CA LEU A 177 1.61 -14.44 -21.65
C LEU A 177 1.58 -15.28 -22.94
N ALA A 178 0.74 -14.93 -23.91
CA ALA A 178 0.70 -15.53 -25.24
C ALA A 178 1.83 -15.03 -26.18
N GLY A 179 2.65 -14.08 -25.73
CA GLY A 179 3.78 -13.52 -26.48
C GLY A 179 3.44 -12.32 -27.36
N GLU A 180 2.25 -11.72 -27.20
CA GLU A 180 1.91 -10.44 -27.81
C GLU A 180 2.58 -9.28 -27.05
N SER A 181 2.89 -8.19 -27.74
CA SER A 181 3.62 -7.04 -27.18
C SER A 181 2.90 -5.70 -27.37
N ASP A 182 1.60 -5.74 -27.66
CA ASP A 182 0.80 -4.54 -27.79
C ASP A 182 0.81 -3.78 -26.45
N PRO A 183 0.98 -2.45 -26.46
CA PRO A 183 0.95 -1.67 -25.22
C PRO A 183 -0.44 -1.72 -24.59
N TYR A 184 -0.50 -1.80 -23.26
CA TYR A 184 -1.75 -1.67 -22.54
C TYR A 184 -2.38 -0.29 -22.78
N VAL A 185 -3.64 -0.28 -23.20
CA VAL A 185 -4.45 0.94 -23.36
C VAL A 185 -5.55 0.92 -22.32
N ARG A 186 -5.45 1.81 -21.31
CA ARG A 186 -6.50 1.95 -20.30
C ARG A 186 -7.80 2.46 -20.97
N PRO A 187 -8.96 1.87 -20.67
CA PRO A 187 -10.25 2.39 -21.11
C PRO A 187 -10.47 3.85 -20.69
N ALA A 188 -11.17 4.62 -21.53
CA ALA A 188 -11.48 6.01 -21.24
C ALA A 188 -12.44 6.13 -20.03
N PRO A 189 -12.14 6.96 -19.03
CA PRO A 189 -12.97 7.11 -17.84
C PRO A 189 -14.27 7.87 -18.13
N PRO A 190 -15.31 7.67 -17.30
CA PRO A 190 -16.51 8.51 -17.34
C PRO A 190 -16.15 9.96 -17.01
N LYS A 191 -16.78 10.91 -17.71
CA LYS A 191 -16.57 12.35 -17.51
C LYS A 191 -17.30 12.85 -16.27
N LEU A 192 -16.72 12.62 -15.09
CA LEU A 192 -17.28 13.03 -13.80
C LEU A 192 -16.52 14.20 -13.14
N CYS A 193 -15.32 14.51 -13.63
CA CYS A 193 -14.43 15.52 -13.07
C CYS A 193 -14.71 16.97 -13.52
N ASN A 194 -15.81 17.20 -14.25
CA ASN A 194 -16.19 18.49 -14.86
C ASN A 194 -17.46 19.07 -14.23
#